data_AF-A0A7C5C923-F1
#
_entry.id   AF-A0A7C5C923-F1
#
_cell.length_a   1.000
_cell.length_b   1.000
_cell.length_c   1.000
_cell.angle_alpha   90.00
_cell.angle_beta   90.00
_cell.angle_gamma   90.00
#
_symmetry.space_group_name_H-M   'P 1'
#
loop_
_entity.id
_entity.type
_entity.pdbx_description
1 polymer ?
#
loop_
_entity_poly.entity_id
_entity_poly.type
_entity_poly.pdbx_seq_one_letter_code
_entity_poly.pdbx_strand_id
1 'polypeptide(L)' 'ISSVRLRHQAAQIRRGEPPDNYVPPAELSGLERRHLKDAFAVIQTIQETLARRYQVHSLS' A
#
# COMPACT_ATOMS: atom_id res chain seq x y z
N ILE A 1 1.82 1.01 7.35
CA ILE A 1 2.44 0.42 6.14
C ILE A 1 3.96 0.25 6.30
N SER A 2 4.70 1.26 6.77
CA SER A 2 6.16 1.17 6.95
C SER A 2 6.64 0.02 7.85
N SER A 3 5.89 -0.34 8.89
CA SER A 3 6.23 -1.45 9.79
C SER A 3 6.22 -2.83 9.11
N VAL A 4 5.25 -3.07 8.21
CA VAL A 4 5.12 -4.32 7.46
C VAL A 4 6.31 -4.53 6.55
N ARG A 5 6.67 -3.49 5.78
CA ARG A 5 7.84 -3.51 4.90
C ARG A 5 9.14 -3.72 5.68
N LEU A 6 9.33 -3.02 6.79
CA LEU A 6 10.55 -3.16 7.60
C LEU A 6 10.71 -4.57 8.15
N ARG A 7 9.63 -5.20 8.62
CA ARG A 7 9.68 -6.61 9.07
C ARG A 7 10.01 -7.57 7.93
N HIS A 8 9.44 -7.36 6.75
CA HIS A 8 9.71 -8.15 5.55
C HIS A 8 11.19 -8.07 5.16
N GLN A 9 11.70 -6.86 4.99
CA GLN A 9 13.11 -6.63 4.65
C GLN A 9 14.05 -7.19 5.72
N ALA A 10 13.71 -7.04 7.00
CA ALA A 10 14.49 -7.64 8.08
C ALA A 10 14.47 -9.18 8.02
N ALA A 11 13.36 -9.80 7.60
CA ALA A 11 13.30 -11.25 7.39
C ALA A 11 14.15 -11.69 6.21
N GLN A 12 14.14 -10.96 5.09
CA GLN A 12 14.99 -11.20 3.92
C GLN A 12 16.47 -11.13 4.28
N ILE A 13 16.88 -10.07 5.00
CA ILE A 13 18.27 -9.91 5.46
C ILE A 13 18.69 -11.09 6.34
N ARG A 14 17.81 -11.56 7.25
CA ARG A 14 18.09 -12.75 8.08
C ARG A 14 18.22 -14.05 7.28
N ARG A 15 17.58 -14.14 6.11
CA ARG A 15 17.68 -15.28 5.17
C ARG A 15 18.84 -15.14 4.18
N GLY A 16 19.58 -14.02 4.20
CA GLY A 16 20.63 -13.73 3.21
C GLY A 16 20.09 -13.32 1.84
N GLU A 17 18.81 -12.96 1.76
CA GLU A 17 18.15 -12.48 0.55
C GLU A 17 18.30 -10.96 0.40
N PRO A 18 18.42 -10.44 -0.84
CA PRO A 18 18.34 -9.00 -1.08
C PRO A 18 16.98 -8.44 -0.61
N PRO A 19 16.95 -7.35 0.17
CA PRO A 19 15.70 -6.75 0.61
C PRO A 19 14.94 -6.13 -0.57
N ASP A 20 13.62 -6.34 -0.61
CA ASP A 20 12.75 -5.75 -1.63
C ASP A 20 11.55 -5.01 -1.00
N ASN A 21 10.67 -4.48 -1.85
CA ASN A 21 9.45 -3.79 -1.44
C ASN A 21 8.18 -4.63 -1.66
N TYR A 22 8.33 -5.88 -2.10
CA TYR A 22 7.22 -6.75 -2.44
C TYR A 22 6.89 -7.66 -1.26
N VAL A 23 5.80 -7.33 -0.55
CA VAL A 23 5.30 -8.16 0.55
C VAL A 23 4.15 -9.03 0.03
N PRO A 24 4.27 -10.36 0.03
CA PRO A 24 3.18 -11.24 -0.37
C PRO A 24 1.96 -11.05 0.55
N PRO A 25 0.73 -10.87 0.02
CA PRO A 25 -0.47 -10.66 0.85
C PRO A 25 -0.80 -11.82 1.80
N ALA A 26 -0.35 -13.03 1.45
CA ALA A 26 -0.50 -14.22 2.27
C ALA A 26 0.30 -14.15 3.58
N GLU A 27 1.42 -13.41 3.59
CA GLU A 27 2.29 -13.24 4.77
C GLU A 27 1.78 -12.17 5.74
N LEU A 28 0.75 -11.41 5.35
CA LEU A 28 0.13 -10.41 6.20
C LEU A 28 -0.83 -11.07 7.20
N SER A 29 -0.75 -10.65 8.46
CA SER A 29 -1.79 -10.98 9.43
C SER A 29 -3.15 -10.39 9.02
N GLY A 30 -4.24 -10.92 9.57
CA GLY A 30 -5.58 -10.39 9.32
C GLY A 30 -5.72 -8.90 9.69
N LEU A 31 -5.02 -8.46 10.75
CA LEU A 31 -4.99 -7.05 11.18
C LEU A 31 -4.27 -6.17 10.14
N GLU A 32 -3.11 -6.62 9.66
CA GLU A 32 -2.32 -5.87 8.68
C GLU A 32 -3.02 -5.77 7.32
N ARG A 33 -3.73 -6.83 6.91
CA ARG A 33 -4.57 -6.78 5.71
C ARG A 33 -5.69 -5.75 5.83
N ARG A 34 -6.36 -5.68 6.98
CA ARG A 34 -7.40 -4.65 7.24
C ARG A 34 -6.81 -3.25 7.18
N HIS A 35 -5.73 -2.99 7.91
CA HIS A 35 -5.06 -1.68 7.86
C HIS A 35 -4.61 -1.28 6.46
N LEU A 36 -4.10 -2.24 5.67
CA LEU A 36 -3.70 -1.98 4.29
C LEU A 36 -4.91 -1.63 3.42
N LYS A 37 -6.02 -2.36 3.56
CA LYS A 37 -7.27 -2.09 2.85
C LYS A 37 -7.84 -0.71 3.20
N ASP A 38 -7.84 -0.35 4.47
CA ASP A 38 -8.34 0.96 4.92
C ASP A 38 -7.48 2.10 4.34
N ALA A 39 -6.16 1.94 4.36
CA ALA A 39 -5.25 2.93 3.75
C ALA A 39 -5.49 3.09 2.23
N PHE A 40 -5.71 1.97 1.52
CA PHE A 40 -6.04 2.04 0.09
C PHE A 40 -7.40 2.67 -0.18
N ALA A 41 -8.40 2.44 0.68
CA ALA A 41 -9.70 3.09 0.55
C ALA A 41 -9.58 4.62 0.64
N VAL A 42 -8.75 5.15 1.55
CA VAL A 42 -8.46 6.59 1.63
C VAL A 42 -7.80 7.11 0.35
N ILE A 43 -6.78 6.40 -0.15
CA ILE A 43 -6.09 6.78 -1.40
C ILE A 43 -7.09 6.80 -2.56
N GLN A 44 -7.96 5.79 -2.65
CA GLN A 44 -8.99 5.71 -3.68
C GLN A 44 -9.95 6.91 -3.60
N THR A 45 -10.43 7.28 -2.41
CA THR A 45 -11.29 8.46 -2.24
C THR A 45 -10.60 9.75 -2.70
N ILE A 46 -9.31 9.91 -2.39
CA ILE A 46 -8.52 11.08 -2.85
C ILE A 46 -8.40 11.05 -4.38
N GLN A 47 -8.06 9.91 -4.97
CA GLN A 47 -7.94 9.75 -6.42
C GLN A 47 -9.26 10.05 -7.14
N GLU A 48 -10.39 9.57 -6.62
CA GLU A 48 -11.73 9.86 -7.16
C GLU A 48 -12.05 11.36 -7.09
N THR A 49 -11.69 12.01 -5.98
CA THR A 49 -11.88 13.46 -5.81
C THR A 49 -11.05 14.26 -6.80
N LEU A 50 -9.78 13.89 -6.98
CA LEU A 50 -8.91 14.52 -7.97
C LEU A 50 -9.42 14.27 -9.39
N ALA A 51 -9.81 13.04 -9.72
CA ALA A 51 -10.33 12.68 -11.03
C ALA A 51 -11.57 13.52 -11.38
N ARG A 52 -12.53 13.69 -10.46
CA ARG A 52 -13.68 14.58 -10.67
C ARG A 52 -13.25 16.03 -10.88
N ARG A 53 -12.33 16.54 -10.06
CA ARG A 53 -11.87 17.94 -10.14
C ARG A 53 -11.17 18.26 -11.46
N TYR A 54 -10.36 17.33 -11.98
CA TYR A 54 -9.64 17.52 -13.23
C TYR A 54 -10.46 17.15 -14.48
N GLN A 55 -11.42 16.21 -14.40
CA GLN A 55 -12.37 15.94 -15.50
C GLN A 55 -13.25 17.16 -15.83
N VAL A 56 -13.64 17.94 -14.82
CA VAL A 56 -14.41 19.17 -15.03
C VAL A 56 -13.58 20.23 -15.78
N HIS A 57 -12.26 20.23 -15.62
CA HIS A 57 -11.37 21.18 -16.30
C HIS A 57 -11.10 20.84 -17.77
N SER A 58 -11.30 19.59 -18.18
CA SER A 58 -11.17 19.18 -19.59
C SER A 58 -12.43 19.45 -20.46
N LEU A 59 -13.49 20.03 -19.88
CA LEU A 59 -14.75 20.34 -20.57
C LEU A 59 -15.16 21.82 -20.47
N SER A 60 -14.21 22.73 -20.20
CA SER A 60 -14.41 24.19 -20.20
C SER A 60 -13.47 24.84 -21.21
#